data_AF-A0A4Z1KFI3-F1
#
_entry.id   AF-A0A4Z1KFI3-F1
#
_cell.length_a   1.000
_cell.length_b   1.000
_cell.length_c   1.000
_cell.angle_alpha   90.00
_cell.angle_beta   90.00
_cell.angle_gamma   90.00
#
_symmetry.space_group_name_H-M   'P 1'
#
loop_
_entity.id
_entity.type
_entity.pdbx_description
1 polymer ?
#
loop_
_entity_poly.entity_id
_entity_poly.type
_entity_poly.pdbx_seq_one_letter_code
_entity_poly.pdbx_strand_id
1 'polypeptide(L)'
;MKTFPFYKVCKLLDELEGLICRFPPLLPKILKEKVSDAWIRWFKLHRDTLDAMYKDDPSVLFTLKPEVLDDRDYDVHKVAFERFLARYFYMTVEQRATFKKLEEGDGTLIPVWNPKAGRDDLVRNDIGYRVQCIMKYIGRDTNQETVFEHMKVTVQEIEDTLITIAAQNEGSSATIKSLADPNDRDTWDRLGQIYSRLQSSQGKWLTRIIHKDFGFQVPVGILVTAVHTSFPRDLEVKAKFDVKNLVPIRRRGETGIIMPSVIQPRRSFTKDQGTQTMALPSVARPTKPPQLISPPPTRRSRPLVLSDSTKSSLNVMQSLPQHIPPIGSENIEVPQKTPTRLTHRSRRLSLEQLRSLQKSKSPDPLTKTIFTGTGQCKQSTNCAFHNAIFILSPCISSHLWLIDLLQSHGATYITSLLPLTRKVLPKRCPKTGKRVRKIALVEHGRINQTIAFMKQIGALQLTRSNGKRDWIETCDWRLLEKIAGLEKGNESVELGVWERHRLGTV
;
A
#
# COMPACT_ATOMS: atom_id res chain seq x y z
N MET A 1 -22.64 7.33 13.47
CA MET A 1 -21.35 7.81 14.04
C MET A 1 -20.70 8.72 13.00
N LYS A 2 -20.31 9.97 13.33
CA LYS A 2 -19.61 10.81 12.35
C LYS A 2 -18.17 10.33 12.18
N THR A 3 -17.70 10.35 10.94
CA THR A 3 -16.34 9.95 10.55
C THR A 3 -15.50 11.17 10.22
N PHE A 4 -14.17 11.02 10.23
CA PHE A 4 -13.24 12.11 9.95
C PHE A 4 -12.52 11.88 8.61
N PRO A 5 -12.67 12.78 7.63
CA PRO A 5 -12.03 12.62 6.33
C PRO A 5 -10.50 12.60 6.41
N PHE A 6 -9.86 11.61 5.79
CA PHE A 6 -8.41 11.41 5.83
C PHE A 6 -7.63 12.57 5.19
N TYR A 7 -8.16 13.15 4.11
CA TYR A 7 -7.50 14.27 3.44
C TYR A 7 -7.30 15.49 4.34
N LYS A 8 -8.15 15.69 5.37
CA LYS A 8 -7.98 16.77 6.35
C LYS A 8 -6.75 16.56 7.22
N VAL A 9 -6.45 15.32 7.59
CA VAL A 9 -5.20 14.97 8.30
C VAL A 9 -4.01 15.16 7.37
N CYS A 10 -4.10 14.71 6.12
CA CYS A 10 -3.04 14.87 5.13
C CYS A 10 -2.66 16.34 4.89
N LYS A 11 -3.63 17.27 4.90
CA LYS A 11 -3.38 18.70 4.80
C LYS A 11 -2.52 19.24 5.94
N LEU A 12 -2.78 18.79 7.18
CA LEU A 12 -1.94 19.13 8.33
C LEU A 12 -0.52 18.57 8.16
N LEU A 13 -0.41 17.30 7.75
CA LEU A 13 0.89 16.66 7.54
C LEU A 13 1.70 17.34 6.43
N ASP A 14 1.07 17.75 5.33
CA ASP A 14 1.70 18.54 4.27
C ASP A 14 2.19 19.91 4.78
N GLU A 15 1.40 20.61 5.60
CA GLU A 15 1.81 21.87 6.22
C GLU A 15 2.97 21.69 7.21
N LEU A 16 2.93 20.64 8.04
CA LEU A 16 3.99 20.32 8.98
C LEU A 16 5.29 19.94 8.28
N GLU A 17 5.23 19.09 7.24
CA GLU A 17 6.40 18.74 6.42
C GLU A 17 7.00 19.99 5.79
N GLY A 18 6.18 20.86 5.20
CA GLY A 18 6.65 22.11 4.59
C GLY A 18 7.24 23.12 5.57
N LEU A 19 6.94 23.02 6.87
CA LEU A 19 7.57 23.83 7.92
C LEU A 19 8.86 23.20 8.45
N ILE A 20 8.83 21.89 8.71
CA ILE A 20 9.91 21.16 9.39
C ILE A 20 11.04 20.82 8.41
N CYS A 21 10.71 20.42 7.19
CA CYS A 21 11.66 20.04 6.14
C CYS A 21 12.00 21.21 5.21
N ARG A 22 11.62 22.44 5.57
CA ARG A 22 11.87 23.65 4.78
C ARG A 22 13.37 23.88 4.57
N PHE A 23 13.72 24.34 3.37
CA PHE A 23 15.00 24.96 3.10
C PHE A 23 14.86 26.45 2.69
N PRO A 24 15.69 27.37 3.25
CA PRO A 24 16.54 27.17 4.43
C PRO A 24 15.70 26.87 5.69
N PRO A 25 16.28 26.17 6.70
CA PRO A 25 15.56 25.83 7.92
C PRO A 25 15.14 27.08 8.70
N LEU A 26 14.00 27.00 9.37
CA LEU A 26 13.54 28.05 10.27
C LEU A 26 14.35 28.05 11.57
N LEU A 27 14.54 29.23 12.16
CA LEU A 27 15.09 29.33 13.51
C LEU A 27 14.21 28.54 14.50
N PRO A 28 14.79 27.83 15.48
CA PRO A 28 14.04 26.92 16.37
C PRO A 28 12.82 27.56 17.04
N LYS A 29 12.94 28.82 17.49
CA LYS A 29 11.84 29.57 18.11
C LYS A 29 10.68 29.79 17.12
N ILE A 30 11.00 30.29 15.93
CA ILE A 30 10.01 30.55 14.87
C ILE A 30 9.36 29.23 14.40
N LEU A 31 10.15 28.15 14.29
CA LEU A 31 9.63 26.84 13.92
C LEU A 31 8.60 26.34 14.95
N LYS A 32 8.92 26.42 16.24
CA LYS A 32 8.02 26.01 17.33
C LYS A 32 6.71 26.80 17.32
N GLU A 33 6.79 28.11 17.11
CA GLU A 33 5.61 28.99 16.98
C GLU A 33 4.77 28.60 15.77
N LYS A 34 5.36 28.55 14.57
CA LYS A 34 4.62 28.21 13.33
C LYS A 34 3.99 26.83 13.34
N VAL A 35 4.67 25.84 13.91
CA VAL A 35 4.10 24.50 14.07
C VAL A 35 2.94 24.51 15.06
N SER A 36 3.06 25.23 16.16
CA SER A 36 1.95 25.37 17.12
C SER A 36 0.75 26.08 16.49
N ASP A 37 1.00 27.13 15.71
CA ASP A 37 -0.07 27.82 14.98
C ASP A 37 -0.78 26.90 13.98
N ALA A 38 -0.03 26.07 13.24
CA ALA A 38 -0.60 25.13 12.28
C ALA A 38 -1.53 24.13 12.96
N TRP A 39 -1.10 23.55 14.08
CA TRP A 39 -1.92 22.68 14.91
C TRP A 39 -3.19 23.38 15.41
N ILE A 40 -3.05 24.56 16.01
CA ILE A 40 -4.18 25.28 16.62
C ILE A 40 -5.19 25.70 15.56
N ARG A 41 -4.72 26.18 14.40
CA ARG A 41 -5.59 26.48 13.25
C ARG A 41 -6.33 25.24 12.80
N TRP A 42 -5.65 24.11 12.66
CA TRP A 42 -6.26 22.85 12.23
C TRP A 42 -7.33 22.36 13.21
N PHE A 43 -7.05 22.39 14.52
CA PHE A 43 -8.04 22.05 15.54
C PHE A 43 -9.25 22.97 15.52
N LYS A 44 -9.04 24.30 15.42
CA LYS A 44 -10.15 25.25 15.31
C LYS A 44 -11.01 24.99 14.09
N LEU A 45 -10.38 24.72 12.93
CA LEU A 45 -11.08 24.48 11.67
C LEU A 45 -11.89 23.17 11.65
N HIS A 46 -11.51 22.20 12.48
CA HIS A 46 -12.09 20.85 12.45
C HIS A 46 -12.77 20.43 13.76
N ARG A 47 -12.88 21.36 14.72
CA ARG A 47 -13.46 21.16 16.04
C ARG A 47 -14.82 20.48 15.98
N ASP A 48 -15.77 21.02 15.24
CA ASP A 48 -17.13 20.47 15.17
C ASP A 48 -17.18 19.04 14.63
N THR A 49 -16.22 18.68 13.76
CA THR A 49 -16.14 17.29 13.25
C THR A 49 -15.52 16.38 14.31
N LEU A 50 -14.46 16.83 15.00
CA LEU A 50 -13.79 16.07 16.06
C LEU A 50 -14.70 15.88 17.28
N ASP A 51 -15.38 16.93 17.73
CA ASP A 51 -16.30 16.91 18.88
C ASP A 51 -17.53 16.01 18.61
N ALA A 52 -17.90 15.84 17.34
CA ALA A 52 -19.01 14.97 16.93
C ALA A 52 -18.59 13.53 16.61
N MET A 53 -17.29 13.21 16.64
CA MET A 53 -16.83 11.82 16.63
C MET A 53 -17.22 11.11 17.93
N TYR A 54 -17.16 9.78 17.93
CA TYR A 54 -17.31 9.03 19.17
C TYR A 54 -16.23 9.45 20.16
N LYS A 55 -16.66 9.80 21.36
CA LYS A 55 -15.79 10.15 22.49
C LYS A 55 -14.86 8.94 22.69
N ASP A 56 -13.56 9.18 22.57
CA ASP A 56 -12.49 8.16 22.70
C ASP A 56 -12.16 7.34 21.43
N ASP A 57 -12.61 7.74 20.23
CA ASP A 57 -12.13 7.17 18.97
C ASP A 57 -10.65 7.55 18.71
N PRO A 58 -9.71 6.59 18.69
CA PRO A 58 -8.28 6.89 18.61
C PRO A 58 -7.78 7.07 17.17
N SER A 59 -8.62 6.86 16.15
CA SER A 59 -8.18 6.74 14.76
C SER A 59 -7.43 7.97 14.25
N VAL A 60 -7.85 9.18 14.65
CA VAL A 60 -7.15 10.42 14.25
C VAL A 60 -5.74 10.46 14.87
N LEU A 61 -5.61 10.11 16.15
CA LEU A 61 -4.32 10.15 16.86
C LEU A 61 -3.38 9.06 16.37
N PHE A 62 -3.88 7.85 16.12
CA PHE A 62 -3.11 6.76 15.48
C PHE A 62 -2.64 7.13 14.07
N THR A 63 -3.47 7.85 13.31
CA THR A 63 -3.07 8.40 11.99
C THR A 63 -1.96 9.45 12.12
N LEU A 64 -2.01 10.31 13.14
CA LEU A 64 -1.02 11.37 13.38
C LEU A 64 0.26 10.87 14.05
N LYS A 65 0.22 9.68 14.66
CA LYS A 65 1.30 9.08 15.44
C LYS A 65 1.44 7.58 15.17
N PRO A 66 1.74 7.16 13.93
CA PRO A 66 1.88 5.75 13.61
C PRO A 66 3.12 5.13 14.29
N GLU A 67 4.13 5.92 14.64
CA GLU A 67 5.37 5.44 15.26
C GLU A 67 5.19 4.87 16.67
N VAL A 68 4.10 5.22 17.37
CA VAL A 68 3.82 4.68 18.71
C VAL A 68 3.07 3.34 18.67
N LEU A 69 2.64 2.89 17.49
CA LEU A 69 1.86 1.67 17.29
C LEU A 69 2.78 0.46 17.10
N ASP A 70 3.74 0.26 18.00
CA ASP A 70 4.71 -0.84 17.92
C ASP A 70 4.07 -2.24 18.13
N ASP A 71 2.86 -2.27 18.67
CA ASP A 71 2.05 -3.45 18.95
C ASP A 71 1.40 -4.11 17.71
N ARG A 72 1.48 -3.46 16.55
CA ARG A 72 0.87 -3.89 15.28
C ARG A 72 1.93 -4.18 14.23
N ASP A 73 2.02 -5.39 13.71
CA ASP A 73 2.84 -5.69 12.55
C ASP A 73 1.96 -5.80 11.30
N TYR A 74 2.29 -5.07 10.23
CA TYR A 74 1.54 -5.11 8.97
C TYR A 74 2.15 -6.05 7.92
N ASP A 75 3.30 -6.69 8.20
CA ASP A 75 4.06 -7.53 7.25
C ASP A 75 4.40 -6.81 5.94
N VAL A 76 4.70 -5.52 6.04
CA VAL A 76 4.96 -4.67 4.86
C VAL A 76 6.45 -4.65 4.56
N HIS A 77 6.91 -5.62 3.77
CA HIS A 77 8.24 -5.61 3.20
C HIS A 77 8.29 -4.86 1.86
N LYS A 78 9.40 -4.14 1.60
CA LYS A 78 9.56 -3.23 0.45
C LYS A 78 9.13 -3.85 -0.89
N VAL A 79 9.59 -5.06 -1.18
CA VAL A 79 9.31 -5.77 -2.45
C VAL A 79 7.84 -6.17 -2.55
N ALA A 80 7.25 -6.65 -1.45
CA ALA A 80 5.84 -7.04 -1.41
C ALA A 80 4.94 -5.82 -1.60
N PHE A 81 5.27 -4.72 -0.93
CA PHE A 81 4.54 -3.46 -1.04
C PHE A 81 4.65 -2.83 -2.44
N GLU A 82 5.81 -2.89 -3.07
CA GLU A 82 5.98 -2.46 -4.46
C GLU A 82 5.08 -3.24 -5.42
N ARG A 83 5.05 -4.56 -5.27
CA ARG A 83 4.17 -5.42 -6.09
C ARG A 83 2.71 -5.09 -5.84
N PHE A 84 2.33 -4.89 -4.58
CA PHE A 84 1.01 -4.44 -4.17
C PHE A 84 0.63 -3.12 -4.88
N LEU A 85 1.48 -2.09 -4.82
CA LEU A 85 1.22 -0.80 -5.49
C LEU A 85 1.13 -0.95 -7.01
N ALA A 86 2.07 -1.68 -7.62
CA ALA A 86 2.08 -1.92 -9.05
C ALA A 86 0.78 -2.59 -9.53
N ARG A 87 0.25 -3.51 -8.73
CA ARG A 87 -1.02 -4.19 -8.96
C ARG A 87 -2.20 -3.21 -8.90
N TYR A 88 -2.40 -2.49 -7.80
CA TYR A 88 -3.60 -1.64 -7.65
C TYR A 88 -3.57 -0.38 -8.51
N PHE A 89 -2.39 0.11 -8.85
CA PHE A 89 -2.26 1.22 -9.80
C PHE A 89 -2.23 0.77 -11.25
N TYR A 90 -2.24 -0.55 -11.50
CA TYR A 90 -2.12 -1.14 -12.83
C TYR A 90 -0.92 -0.58 -13.60
N MET A 91 0.23 -0.53 -12.92
CA MET A 91 1.43 0.07 -13.48
C MET A 91 1.87 -0.69 -14.73
N THR A 92 2.11 0.06 -15.81
CA THR A 92 2.80 -0.46 -16.99
C THR A 92 4.26 -0.80 -16.67
N VAL A 93 4.93 -1.49 -17.60
CA VAL A 93 6.37 -1.78 -17.50
C VAL A 93 7.19 -0.50 -17.34
N GLU A 94 6.87 0.51 -18.14
CA GLU A 94 7.51 1.82 -18.09
C GLU A 94 7.27 2.50 -16.74
N GLN A 95 6.03 2.52 -16.27
CA GLN A 95 5.66 3.10 -14.97
C GLN A 95 6.40 2.42 -13.81
N ARG A 96 6.54 1.09 -13.86
CA ARG A 96 7.29 0.34 -12.85
C ARG A 96 8.80 0.62 -12.92
N ALA A 97 9.34 0.75 -14.13
CA ALA A 97 10.74 1.14 -14.32
C ALA A 97 11.00 2.55 -13.76
N THR A 98 10.12 3.51 -14.03
CA THR A 98 10.15 4.86 -13.44
C THR A 98 10.04 4.81 -11.92
N PHE A 99 9.10 4.03 -11.37
CA PHE A 99 8.97 3.85 -9.92
C PHE A 99 10.26 3.32 -9.30
N LYS A 100 10.92 2.37 -9.94
CA LYS A 100 12.19 1.79 -9.49
C LYS A 100 13.37 2.76 -9.61
N LYS A 101 13.45 3.56 -10.67
CA LYS A 101 14.50 4.59 -10.81
C LYS A 101 14.49 5.59 -9.65
N LEU A 102 13.30 5.95 -9.17
CA LEU A 102 13.15 6.84 -8.01
C LEU A 102 13.66 6.24 -6.69
N GLU A 103 13.98 4.94 -6.65
CA GLU A 103 14.63 4.30 -5.50
C GLU A 103 16.08 4.76 -5.31
N GLU A 104 16.73 5.23 -6.38
CA GLU A 104 18.09 5.75 -6.30
C GLU A 104 18.11 6.96 -5.34
N GLY A 105 18.85 6.82 -4.23
CA GLY A 105 18.87 7.83 -3.17
C GLY A 105 17.74 7.71 -2.13
N ASP A 106 17.20 6.51 -1.90
CA ASP A 106 16.19 6.23 -0.86
C ASP A 106 16.60 6.83 0.51
N GLY A 107 15.71 7.61 1.11
CA GLY A 107 15.91 8.30 2.38
C GLY A 107 16.70 9.61 2.31
N THR A 108 17.24 10.00 1.15
CA THR A 108 17.92 11.31 1.01
C THR A 108 16.94 12.46 0.87
N LEU A 109 17.40 13.69 1.11
CA LEU A 109 16.62 14.89 0.82
C LEU A 109 16.90 15.34 -0.60
N ILE A 110 15.84 15.52 -1.38
CA ILE A 110 15.89 15.98 -2.77
C ILE A 110 15.20 17.34 -2.90
N PRO A 111 15.76 18.28 -3.68
CA PRO A 111 15.10 19.54 -3.97
C PRO A 111 13.90 19.30 -4.88
N VAL A 112 12.76 19.90 -4.53
CA VAL A 112 11.53 19.89 -5.32
C VAL A 112 11.04 21.32 -5.43
N TRP A 113 10.89 21.78 -6.67
CA TRP A 113 10.40 23.13 -6.94
C TRP A 113 9.00 23.34 -6.38
N ASN A 114 8.84 24.33 -5.49
CA ASN A 114 7.54 24.75 -4.96
C ASN A 114 7.07 26.03 -5.68
N PRO A 115 6.13 25.92 -6.63
CA PRO A 115 5.67 27.09 -7.39
C PRO A 115 4.89 28.10 -6.53
N LYS A 116 4.29 27.67 -5.40
CA LYS A 116 3.56 28.59 -4.50
C LYS A 116 4.51 29.44 -3.67
N ALA A 117 5.68 28.91 -3.36
CA ALA A 117 6.68 29.58 -2.54
C ALA A 117 7.78 30.26 -3.38
N GLY A 118 7.85 29.98 -4.69
CA GLY A 118 8.87 30.50 -5.59
C GLY A 118 10.29 30.05 -5.23
N ARG A 119 10.43 28.86 -4.62
CA ARG A 119 11.73 28.30 -4.19
C ARG A 119 11.68 26.77 -4.19
N ASP A 120 12.84 26.13 -4.11
CA ASP A 120 12.94 24.71 -3.82
C ASP A 120 12.61 24.42 -2.36
N ASP A 121 11.75 23.43 -2.14
CA ASP A 121 11.61 22.78 -0.84
C ASP A 121 12.38 21.46 -0.85
N LEU A 122 12.74 20.93 0.32
CA LEU A 122 13.36 19.61 0.43
C LEU A 122 12.29 18.58 0.75
N VAL A 123 12.27 17.49 -0.02
CA VAL A 123 11.42 16.34 0.26
C VAL A 123 12.29 15.13 0.48
N ARG A 124 11.90 14.27 1.43
CA ARG A 124 12.57 12.99 1.64
C ARG A 124 12.20 12.04 0.50
N ASN A 125 13.20 11.50 -0.19
CA ASN A 125 13.03 10.48 -1.21
C ASN A 125 12.74 9.12 -0.56
N ASP A 126 11.58 8.98 0.08
CA ASP A 126 11.10 7.73 0.67
C ASP A 126 10.04 7.07 -0.22
N ILE A 127 9.62 5.86 0.15
CA ILE A 127 8.58 5.13 -0.57
C ILE A 127 7.25 5.90 -0.64
N GLY A 128 6.93 6.74 0.34
CA GLY A 128 5.76 7.61 0.31
C GLY A 128 5.85 8.66 -0.80
N TYR A 129 7.01 9.33 -0.92
CA TYR A 129 7.27 10.26 -2.00
C TYR A 129 7.24 9.58 -3.37
N ARG A 130 7.83 8.39 -3.50
CA ARG A 130 7.79 7.60 -4.74
C ARG A 130 6.34 7.26 -5.14
N VAL A 131 5.50 6.89 -4.17
CA VAL A 131 4.04 6.69 -4.37
C VAL A 131 3.38 7.98 -4.85
N GLN A 132 3.71 9.13 -4.27
CA GLN A 132 3.20 10.42 -4.74
C GLN A 132 3.54 10.65 -6.22
N CYS A 133 4.79 10.46 -6.60
CA CYS A 133 5.26 10.69 -7.96
C CYS A 133 4.57 9.78 -8.98
N ILE A 134 4.45 8.49 -8.69
CA ILE A 134 3.80 7.57 -9.64
C ILE A 134 2.29 7.82 -9.73
N MET A 135 1.62 8.16 -8.63
CA MET A 135 0.20 8.54 -8.66
C MET A 135 -0.05 9.79 -9.50
N LYS A 136 0.85 10.78 -9.45
CA LYS A 136 0.82 11.95 -10.34
C LYS A 136 1.04 11.55 -11.80
N TYR A 137 2.06 10.72 -12.06
CA TYR A 137 2.40 10.27 -13.41
C TYR A 137 1.24 9.51 -14.08
N ILE A 138 0.52 8.66 -13.34
CA ILE A 138 -0.66 7.95 -13.87
C ILE A 138 -1.94 8.82 -13.91
N GLY A 139 -1.86 10.11 -13.55
CA GLY A 139 -2.97 11.06 -13.64
C GLY A 139 -4.01 10.98 -12.52
N ARG A 140 -3.68 10.49 -11.33
CA ARG A 140 -4.65 10.41 -10.20
C ARG A 140 -5.17 11.76 -9.74
N ASP A 141 -4.36 12.80 -9.86
CA ASP A 141 -4.72 14.14 -9.40
C ASP A 141 -5.63 14.89 -10.40
N THR A 142 -5.65 14.44 -11.66
CA THR A 142 -6.38 15.10 -12.76
C THR A 142 -7.57 14.28 -13.27
N ASN A 143 -7.67 13.00 -12.92
CA ASN A 143 -8.79 12.16 -13.32
C ASN A 143 -10.09 12.60 -12.63
N GLN A 144 -11.05 13.08 -13.42
CA GLN A 144 -12.37 13.54 -12.97
C GLN A 144 -13.17 12.45 -12.24
N GLU A 145 -13.01 11.18 -12.60
CA GLU A 145 -13.70 10.05 -11.95
C GLU A 145 -13.25 9.85 -10.50
N THR A 146 -12.01 10.22 -10.17
CA THR A 146 -11.42 10.02 -8.83
C THR A 146 -11.24 11.31 -8.05
N VAL A 147 -11.49 12.47 -8.66
CA VAL A 147 -11.07 13.77 -8.11
C VAL A 147 -11.73 14.09 -6.77
N PHE A 148 -12.92 13.54 -6.48
CA PHE A 148 -13.62 13.75 -5.20
C PHE A 148 -13.73 12.49 -4.34
N GLU A 149 -13.35 11.32 -4.85
CA GLU A 149 -13.44 10.06 -4.08
C GLU A 149 -12.53 10.07 -2.85
N HIS A 150 -11.38 10.74 -2.94
CA HIS A 150 -10.46 10.90 -1.81
C HIS A 150 -11.09 11.64 -0.61
N MET A 151 -12.12 12.46 -0.85
CA MET A 151 -12.84 13.18 0.22
C MET A 151 -13.73 12.25 1.05
N LYS A 152 -14.09 11.08 0.51
CA LYS A 152 -14.93 10.07 1.18
C LYS A 152 -14.11 9.09 2.01
N VAL A 153 -12.79 8.98 1.77
CA VAL A 153 -11.91 8.12 2.56
C VAL A 153 -11.75 8.71 3.96
N THR A 154 -11.98 7.90 4.99
CA THR A 154 -11.97 8.34 6.39
C THR A 154 -10.82 7.71 7.17
N VAL A 155 -10.38 8.38 8.25
CA VAL A 155 -9.36 7.81 9.15
C VAL A 155 -9.86 6.52 9.82
N GLN A 156 -11.16 6.40 10.08
CA GLN A 156 -11.77 5.20 10.65
C GLN A 156 -11.69 4.02 9.69
N GLU A 157 -11.95 4.24 8.40
CA GLU A 157 -11.83 3.21 7.37
C GLU A 157 -10.39 2.72 7.20
N ILE A 158 -9.43 3.65 7.23
CA ILE A 158 -8.00 3.33 7.18
C ILE A 158 -7.60 2.52 8.41
N GLU A 159 -7.90 3.03 9.60
CA GLU A 159 -7.55 2.38 10.87
C GLU A 159 -8.18 0.99 10.98
N ASP A 160 -9.45 0.82 10.60
CA ASP A 160 -10.11 -0.48 10.61
C ASP A 160 -9.46 -1.47 9.63
N THR A 161 -9.02 -0.99 8.47
CA THR A 161 -8.28 -1.84 7.52
C THR A 161 -6.92 -2.24 8.08
N LEU A 162 -6.17 -1.31 8.66
CA LEU A 162 -4.84 -1.56 9.21
C LEU A 162 -4.89 -2.47 10.44
N ILE A 163 -5.85 -2.28 11.34
CA ILE A 163 -6.01 -3.15 12.52
C ILE A 163 -6.41 -4.56 12.12
N THR A 164 -7.22 -4.71 11.06
CA THR A 164 -7.61 -6.02 10.52
C THR A 164 -6.41 -6.74 9.91
N ILE A 165 -5.56 -6.04 9.15
CA ILE A 165 -4.29 -6.59 8.63
C ILE A 165 -3.40 -7.02 9.80
N ALA A 166 -3.20 -6.15 10.78
CA ALA A 166 -2.33 -6.43 11.91
C ALA A 166 -2.82 -7.61 12.76
N ALA A 167 -4.13 -7.72 13.01
CA ALA A 167 -4.70 -8.79 13.82
C ALA A 167 -4.45 -10.19 13.24
N GLN A 168 -4.27 -10.31 11.93
CA GLN A 168 -3.98 -11.58 11.25
C GLN A 168 -2.48 -11.90 11.18
N ASN A 169 -1.61 -10.96 11.55
CA ASN A 169 -0.18 -11.13 11.43
C ASN A 169 0.43 -11.67 12.74
N GLU A 170 1.29 -12.68 12.61
CA GLU A 170 1.95 -13.31 13.76
C GLU A 170 2.86 -12.36 14.54
N GLY A 171 3.46 -11.38 13.86
CA GLY A 171 4.32 -10.36 14.46
C GLY A 171 3.58 -9.35 15.35
N SER A 172 2.26 -9.30 15.31
CA SER A 172 1.45 -8.42 16.15
C SER A 172 1.32 -8.92 17.59
N SER A 173 1.09 -7.98 18.52
CA SER A 173 0.85 -8.29 19.92
C SER A 173 -0.39 -9.16 20.13
N ALA A 174 -0.43 -9.92 21.23
CA ALA A 174 -1.58 -10.77 21.56
C ALA A 174 -2.89 -9.97 21.70
N THR A 175 -2.81 -8.73 22.19
CA THR A 175 -3.94 -7.79 22.28
C THR A 175 -4.51 -7.50 20.90
N ILE A 176 -3.66 -7.20 19.91
CA ILE A 176 -4.07 -6.94 18.53
C ILE A 176 -4.60 -8.22 17.87
N LYS A 177 -3.93 -9.36 18.07
CA LYS A 177 -4.40 -10.65 17.54
C LYS A 177 -5.77 -11.06 18.10
N SER A 178 -6.13 -10.63 19.31
CA SER A 178 -7.46 -10.88 19.88
C SER A 178 -8.60 -10.20 19.11
N LEU A 179 -8.29 -9.22 18.25
CA LEU A 179 -9.24 -8.56 17.37
C LEU A 179 -9.45 -9.30 16.04
N ALA A 180 -8.76 -10.42 15.79
CA ALA A 180 -8.86 -11.16 14.53
C ALA A 180 -10.25 -11.80 14.36
N ASP A 181 -10.76 -11.77 13.13
CA ASP A 181 -11.98 -12.51 12.75
C ASP A 181 -11.57 -13.54 11.69
N PRO A 182 -11.86 -14.83 11.88
CA PRO A 182 -11.55 -15.88 10.89
C PRO A 182 -12.21 -15.66 9.52
N ASN A 183 -13.26 -14.83 9.47
CA ASN A 183 -13.95 -14.48 8.22
C ASN A 183 -13.31 -13.32 7.47
N ASP A 184 -12.34 -12.64 8.06
CA ASP A 184 -11.60 -11.61 7.35
C ASP A 184 -10.73 -12.25 6.29
N ARG A 185 -11.08 -11.96 5.04
CA ARG A 185 -10.30 -12.35 3.88
C ARG A 185 -9.92 -11.11 3.10
N ASP A 186 -8.86 -11.24 2.31
CA ASP A 186 -8.46 -10.26 1.30
C ASP A 186 -8.22 -8.86 1.90
N THR A 187 -7.60 -8.81 3.08
CA THR A 187 -7.31 -7.57 3.81
C THR A 187 -6.45 -6.59 3.02
N TRP A 188 -5.51 -7.11 2.23
CA TRP A 188 -4.74 -6.33 1.25
C TRP A 188 -5.62 -5.79 0.10
N ASP A 189 -6.68 -6.47 -0.32
CA ASP A 189 -7.62 -5.92 -1.30
C ASP A 189 -8.40 -4.73 -0.76
N ARG A 190 -8.79 -4.76 0.52
CA ARG A 190 -9.39 -3.58 1.18
C ARG A 190 -8.42 -2.40 1.18
N LEU A 191 -7.16 -2.64 1.51
CA LEU A 191 -6.13 -1.59 1.46
C LEU A 191 -5.94 -1.04 0.04
N GLY A 192 -5.92 -1.92 -0.96
CA GLY A 192 -5.83 -1.53 -2.36
C GLY A 192 -7.02 -0.71 -2.86
N GLN A 193 -8.23 -1.03 -2.41
CA GLN A 193 -9.45 -0.24 -2.67
C GLN A 193 -9.36 1.16 -2.06
N ILE A 194 -8.79 1.30 -0.84
CA ILE A 194 -8.49 2.62 -0.27
C ILE A 194 -7.54 3.38 -1.20
N TYR A 195 -6.39 2.81 -1.55
CA TYR A 195 -5.41 3.44 -2.45
C TYR A 195 -6.02 3.87 -3.79
N SER A 196 -6.96 3.09 -4.33
CA SER A 196 -7.63 3.39 -5.60
C SER A 196 -8.48 4.66 -5.57
N ARG A 197 -8.92 5.11 -4.38
CA ARG A 197 -9.75 6.31 -4.16
C ARG A 197 -8.92 7.53 -3.74
N LEU A 198 -7.65 7.36 -3.40
CA LEU A 198 -6.77 8.45 -2.94
C LEU A 198 -6.16 9.24 -4.11
N GLN A 199 -5.86 10.51 -3.88
CA GLN A 199 -4.95 11.29 -4.72
C GLN A 199 -3.50 11.12 -4.26
N SER A 200 -2.55 11.67 -5.03
CA SER A 200 -1.12 11.48 -4.79
C SER A 200 -0.66 11.89 -3.39
N SER A 201 -1.12 13.03 -2.86
CA SER A 201 -0.76 13.48 -1.50
C SER A 201 -1.29 12.51 -0.44
N GLN A 202 -2.53 12.05 -0.54
CA GLN A 202 -3.05 11.10 0.45
C GLN A 202 -2.36 9.73 0.34
N GLY A 203 -2.05 9.27 -0.88
CA GLY A 203 -1.28 8.05 -1.09
C GLY A 203 0.11 8.10 -0.46
N LYS A 204 0.79 9.26 -0.53
CA LYS A 204 2.06 9.51 0.19
C LYS A 204 1.90 9.26 1.69
N TRP A 205 0.91 9.92 2.30
CA TRP A 205 0.72 9.87 3.75
C TRP A 205 0.27 8.50 4.24
N LEU A 206 -0.65 7.84 3.54
CA LEU A 206 -1.06 6.47 3.89
C LEU A 206 0.14 5.52 3.84
N THR A 207 0.99 5.65 2.83
CA THR A 207 2.20 4.84 2.71
C THR A 207 3.14 5.06 3.91
N ARG A 208 3.36 6.32 4.31
CA ARG A 208 4.19 6.65 5.48
C ARG A 208 3.57 6.17 6.80
N ILE A 209 2.24 6.16 6.92
CA ILE A 209 1.52 5.59 8.08
C ILE A 209 1.76 4.08 8.18
N ILE A 210 1.63 3.36 7.07
CA ILE A 210 1.86 1.90 7.01
C ILE A 210 3.32 1.57 7.40
N HIS A 211 4.27 2.35 6.89
CA HIS A 211 5.69 2.19 7.24
C HIS A 211 6.06 2.78 8.61
N LYS A 212 5.11 3.43 9.30
CA LYS A 212 5.29 4.13 10.58
C LYS A 212 6.48 5.11 10.58
N ASP A 213 6.72 5.76 9.45
CA ASP A 213 7.83 6.69 9.27
C ASP A 213 7.39 7.86 8.40
N PHE A 214 7.19 9.02 9.02
CA PHE A 214 6.88 10.26 8.31
C PHE A 214 8.10 10.97 7.73
N GLY A 215 9.31 10.58 8.12
CA GLY A 215 10.53 11.34 7.85
C GLY A 215 10.75 12.56 8.73
N PHE A 216 9.82 12.86 9.63
CA PHE A 216 9.98 13.84 10.69
C PHE A 216 9.16 13.42 11.92
N GLN A 217 9.50 13.98 13.07
CA GLN A 217 8.72 13.79 14.28
C GLN A 217 7.57 14.79 14.31
N VAL A 218 6.34 14.29 14.25
CA VAL A 218 5.14 15.11 14.43
C VAL A 218 5.15 15.66 15.87
N PRO A 219 5.15 16.99 16.10
CA PRO A 219 5.26 17.49 17.46
C PRO A 219 4.00 17.18 18.29
N VAL A 220 4.19 16.56 19.46
CA VAL A 220 3.10 16.16 20.38
C VAL A 220 2.79 17.25 21.40
N GLY A 221 3.76 18.13 21.64
CA GLY A 221 3.61 19.27 22.52
C GLY A 221 3.21 20.50 21.70
N ILE A 222 2.01 21.00 21.92
CA ILE A 222 1.54 22.25 21.32
C ILE A 222 1.74 23.35 22.33
N LEU A 223 2.46 24.41 21.94
CA LEU A 223 2.58 25.61 22.74
C LEU A 223 1.36 26.48 22.48
N VAL A 224 0.55 26.68 23.51
CA VAL A 224 -0.61 27.57 23.46
C VAL A 224 -0.26 28.84 24.22
N THR A 225 -0.21 29.95 23.49
CA THR A 225 0.14 31.28 24.01
C THR A 225 -1.09 32.20 24.03
N ALA A 226 -0.89 33.43 24.52
CA ALA A 226 -1.87 34.52 24.43
C ALA A 226 -2.32 34.87 23.00
N VAL A 227 -1.58 34.47 21.96
CA VAL A 227 -2.01 34.67 20.56
C VAL A 227 -3.18 33.74 20.22
N HIS A 228 -3.34 32.64 20.94
CA HIS A 228 -4.32 31.60 20.65
C HIS A 228 -5.51 31.58 21.61
N THR A 229 -5.37 32.26 22.75
CA THR A 229 -6.24 32.21 23.92
C THR A 229 -6.42 33.61 24.51
N SER A 230 -7.30 33.75 25.49
CA SER A 230 -7.42 34.96 26.31
C SER A 230 -6.44 35.00 27.48
N PHE A 231 -5.42 34.14 27.51
CA PHE A 231 -4.44 34.10 28.59
C PHE A 231 -3.50 35.32 28.58
N PRO A 232 -2.95 35.71 29.74
CA PRO A 232 -1.89 36.72 29.81
C PRO A 232 -0.69 36.37 28.93
N ARG A 233 0.03 37.38 28.44
CA ARG A 233 1.19 37.20 27.53
C ARG A 233 2.30 36.33 28.13
N ASP A 234 2.43 36.36 29.45
CA ASP A 234 3.47 35.63 30.19
C ASP A 234 3.02 34.21 30.60
N LEU A 235 1.79 33.80 30.29
CA LEU A 235 1.29 32.46 30.57
C LEU A 235 1.43 31.55 29.34
N GLU A 236 2.31 30.55 29.45
CA GLU A 236 2.46 29.50 28.46
C GLU A 236 1.74 28.22 28.90
N VAL A 237 0.82 27.72 28.07
CA VAL A 237 0.15 26.43 28.30
C VAL A 237 0.68 25.40 27.30
N LYS A 238 1.17 24.26 27.81
CA LYS A 238 1.65 23.15 26.99
C LYS A 238 0.61 22.04 26.93
N ALA A 239 -0.06 21.91 25.80
CA ALA A 239 -0.95 20.77 25.55
C ALA A 239 -0.13 19.57 25.04
N LYS A 240 -0.51 18.36 25.44
CA LYS A 240 0.10 17.10 24.97
C LYS A 240 -0.99 16.07 24.68
N PHE A 241 -0.78 15.26 23.65
CA PHE A 241 -1.61 14.08 23.39
C PHE A 241 -1.08 12.87 24.17
N ASP A 242 -1.96 12.19 24.88
CA ASP A 242 -1.67 10.89 25.47
C ASP A 242 -2.10 9.78 24.50
N VAL A 243 -1.18 9.39 23.62
CA VAL A 243 -1.45 8.37 22.59
C VAL A 243 -1.16 6.95 23.10
N LYS A 244 -0.32 6.81 24.13
CA LYS A 244 0.15 5.49 24.61
C LYS A 244 -0.93 4.70 25.34
N ASN A 245 -1.89 5.39 25.94
CA ASN A 245 -2.96 4.78 26.71
C ASN A 245 -4.25 4.57 25.90
N LEU A 246 -4.21 4.84 24.59
CA LEU A 246 -5.37 4.66 23.72
C LEU A 246 -5.59 3.18 23.41
N VAL A 247 -6.84 2.74 23.53
CA VAL A 247 -7.21 1.35 23.25
C VAL A 247 -7.56 1.21 21.77
N PRO A 248 -6.95 0.28 21.02
CA PRO A 248 -7.31 0.04 19.63
C PRO A 248 -8.75 -0.43 19.51
N ILE A 249 -9.43 0.08 18.48
CA ILE A 249 -10.83 -0.24 18.19
C ILE A 249 -10.90 -0.84 16.79
N ARG A 250 -11.59 -1.98 16.69
CA ARG A 250 -12.00 -2.56 15.42
C ARG A 250 -13.49 -2.29 15.17
N ARG A 251 -13.88 -1.94 13.95
CA ARG A 251 -15.26 -1.56 13.59
C ARG A 251 -15.87 -2.62 12.68
N ARG A 252 -16.95 -3.27 13.11
CA ARG A 252 -17.64 -4.28 12.30
C ARG A 252 -18.95 -3.72 11.75
N GLY A 253 -18.90 -3.03 10.61
CA GLY A 253 -20.10 -2.52 9.93
C GLY A 253 -21.10 -1.83 10.87
N GLU A 254 -22.39 -2.16 10.74
CA GLU A 254 -23.46 -1.69 11.64
C GLU A 254 -23.47 -2.41 13.01
N THR A 255 -22.72 -3.51 13.15
CA THR A 255 -22.77 -4.44 14.30
C THR A 255 -21.92 -4.02 15.51
N GLY A 256 -21.20 -2.90 15.45
CA GLY A 256 -20.60 -2.26 16.62
C GLY A 256 -19.07 -2.19 16.66
N ILE A 257 -18.58 -1.67 17.77
CA ILE A 257 -17.15 -1.51 18.11
C ILE A 257 -16.67 -2.75 18.86
N ILE A 258 -15.59 -3.36 18.39
CA ILE A 258 -14.92 -4.48 19.03
C ILE A 258 -13.65 -3.95 19.70
N MET A 259 -13.56 -4.21 21.01
CA MET A 259 -12.40 -3.91 21.83
C MET A 259 -11.55 -5.18 22.01
N PRO A 260 -10.22 -5.06 22.12
CA PRO A 260 -9.38 -6.20 22.35
C PRO A 260 -9.67 -6.83 23.72
N SER A 261 -9.52 -8.14 23.81
CA SER A 261 -9.54 -8.81 25.11
C SER A 261 -8.27 -8.43 25.87
N VAL A 262 -8.42 -7.86 27.07
CA VAL A 262 -7.26 -7.56 27.94
C VAL A 262 -6.68 -8.88 28.42
N ILE A 263 -5.68 -9.40 27.72
CA ILE A 263 -4.92 -10.56 28.17
C ILE A 263 -3.96 -10.06 29.25
N GLN A 264 -4.39 -10.13 30.52
CA GLN A 264 -3.46 -9.95 31.62
C GLN A 264 -2.38 -11.03 31.53
N PRO A 265 -1.09 -10.69 31.73
CA PRO A 265 -0.06 -11.70 31.85
C PRO A 265 -0.45 -12.64 32.99
N ARG A 266 -0.70 -13.91 32.67
CA ARG A 266 -0.91 -14.96 33.67
C ARG A 266 0.32 -14.94 34.58
N ARG A 267 0.18 -14.42 35.80
CA ARG A 267 1.11 -14.72 36.89
C ARG A 267 1.03 -16.22 37.09
N SER A 268 2.02 -16.94 36.60
CA SER A 268 2.24 -18.33 36.94
C SER A 268 2.52 -18.40 38.44
N PHE A 269 1.49 -18.70 39.23
CA PHE A 269 1.69 -19.21 40.57
C PHE A 269 2.26 -20.62 40.44
N THR A 270 3.58 -20.75 40.54
CA THR A 270 4.21 -22.02 40.89
C THR A 270 3.78 -22.35 42.31
N LYS A 271 2.87 -23.33 42.43
CA LYS A 271 2.62 -24.03 43.69
C LYS A 271 3.82 -24.92 43.96
N ASP A 272 4.75 -24.44 44.78
CA ASP A 272 5.68 -25.34 45.49
C ASP A 272 4.99 -25.84 46.75
N GLN A 273 4.75 -27.15 46.81
CA GLN A 273 4.46 -27.87 48.03
C GLN A 273 5.75 -27.93 48.86
N GLY A 274 5.82 -27.15 49.93
CA GLY A 274 6.85 -27.25 50.95
C GLY A 274 6.31 -27.94 52.19
N THR A 275 6.74 -29.19 52.39
CA THR A 275 6.63 -29.92 53.66
C THR A 275 7.38 -29.15 54.76
N GLN A 276 6.69 -28.90 55.87
CA GLN A 276 7.24 -28.29 57.08
C GLN A 276 8.32 -29.16 57.71
N THR A 277 9.46 -28.57 58.08
CA THR A 277 10.15 -28.88 59.34
C THR A 277 10.91 -27.64 59.81
N MET A 278 10.71 -27.27 61.07
CA MET A 278 11.24 -26.08 61.72
C MET A 278 12.72 -26.24 62.11
N ALA A 279 13.50 -25.16 61.97
CA ALA A 279 14.48 -24.73 62.98
C ALA A 279 14.97 -23.29 62.68
N LEU A 280 14.90 -22.44 63.71
CA LEU A 280 15.62 -21.17 63.90
C LEU A 280 16.36 -21.33 65.24
N PRO A 281 17.33 -20.47 65.64
CA PRO A 281 18.03 -19.43 64.88
C PRO A 281 19.57 -19.49 65.08
N SER A 282 20.37 -18.83 64.21
CA SER A 282 21.60 -18.19 64.70
C SER A 282 22.15 -17.12 63.75
N VAL A 283 22.73 -16.11 64.38
CA VAL A 283 23.22 -14.83 63.89
C VAL A 283 24.64 -14.97 63.32
N ALA A 284 24.89 -14.40 62.14
CA ALA A 284 26.19 -13.76 61.80
C ALA A 284 26.11 -13.02 60.45
N ARG A 285 26.45 -11.72 60.47
CA ARG A 285 27.06 -10.95 59.36
C ARG A 285 28.55 -11.36 59.27
N PRO A 286 29.37 -11.06 58.21
CA PRO A 286 29.24 -9.93 57.27
C PRO A 286 29.72 -10.15 55.80
N THR A 287 29.64 -9.05 55.02
CA THR A 287 30.55 -8.59 53.94
C THR A 287 30.39 -9.01 52.46
N LYS A 288 30.34 -7.94 51.63
CA LYS A 288 30.77 -7.71 50.22
C LYS A 288 29.75 -7.81 49.07
N PRO A 289 29.93 -6.97 48.02
CA PRO A 289 28.86 -6.47 47.15
C PRO A 289 28.67 -7.31 45.87
N PRO A 290 27.51 -7.24 45.19
CA PRO A 290 27.31 -7.95 43.94
C PRO A 290 27.93 -7.20 42.75
N GLN A 291 28.50 -8.00 41.86
CA GLN A 291 29.09 -7.64 40.58
C GLN A 291 28.05 -7.14 39.58
N LEU A 292 28.47 -6.17 38.77
CA LEU A 292 27.79 -5.68 37.58
C LEU A 292 27.67 -6.82 36.55
N ILE A 293 26.44 -7.19 36.18
CA ILE A 293 26.17 -7.96 34.97
C ILE A 293 25.82 -6.97 33.85
N SER A 294 26.61 -7.00 32.79
CA SER A 294 26.43 -6.22 31.56
C SER A 294 25.17 -6.65 30.79
N PRO A 295 24.40 -5.73 30.18
CA PRO A 295 23.39 -6.07 29.19
C PRO A 295 23.99 -6.29 27.77
N PRO A 296 23.33 -7.08 26.90
CA PRO A 296 23.77 -7.39 25.54
C PRO A 296 23.48 -6.22 24.56
N PRO A 297 24.06 -6.23 23.35
CA PRO A 297 24.19 -5.02 22.53
C PRO A 297 22.90 -4.70 21.78
N THR A 298 22.34 -3.51 22.02
CA THR A 298 21.27 -2.94 21.20
C THR A 298 21.84 -2.22 19.97
N ARG A 299 21.26 -2.60 18.83
CA ARG A 299 21.47 -2.09 17.48
C ARG A 299 21.24 -0.57 17.44
N ARG A 300 22.29 0.19 17.12
CA ARG A 300 22.27 1.67 17.02
C ARG A 300 21.33 2.14 15.91
N SER A 301 20.21 2.74 16.27
CA SER A 301 19.56 3.82 15.50
C SER A 301 20.09 5.15 16.03
N ARG A 302 20.56 6.02 15.13
CA ARG A 302 21.23 7.29 15.43
C ARG A 302 20.19 8.42 15.34
N PRO A 303 19.78 9.08 16.45
CA PRO A 303 19.05 10.34 16.36
C PRO A 303 20.04 11.51 16.36
N LEU A 304 19.84 12.47 15.47
CA LEU A 304 20.46 13.79 15.58
C LEU A 304 19.82 14.52 16.77
N VAL A 305 20.48 14.45 17.93
CA VAL A 305 20.15 15.25 19.11
C VAL A 305 21.04 16.49 19.09
N LEU A 306 20.42 17.66 18.97
CA LEU A 306 21.04 18.95 19.30
C LEU A 306 21.40 18.92 20.80
N SER A 307 22.70 18.99 21.09
CA SER A 307 23.23 19.20 22.44
C SER A 307 23.79 20.61 22.52
N ASP A 308 23.29 21.36 23.50
CA ASP A 308 23.80 22.67 23.89
C ASP A 308 25.19 22.52 24.53
N SER A 309 26.21 23.12 23.94
CA SER A 309 27.44 23.45 24.65
C SER A 309 28.14 24.64 23.98
N THR A 310 28.18 25.73 24.72
CA THR A 310 28.99 26.91 24.49
C THR A 310 30.47 26.57 24.51
N LYS A 311 31.18 26.78 23.39
CA LYS A 311 32.55 27.31 23.36
C LYS A 311 32.92 27.78 21.95
N SER A 312 33.40 29.02 21.92
CA SER A 312 33.98 29.76 20.80
C SER A 312 35.00 28.93 20.02
N SER A 313 34.94 29.01 18.68
CA SER A 313 36.11 29.08 17.78
C SER A 313 35.65 29.49 16.38
N LEU A 314 35.98 30.74 16.04
CA LEU A 314 36.00 31.28 14.69
C LEU A 314 37.04 30.55 13.82
N ASN A 315 36.83 30.64 12.50
CA ASN A 315 37.68 30.22 11.38
C ASN A 315 37.49 28.78 10.89
N VAL A 316 36.82 28.61 9.75
CA VAL A 316 37.45 28.33 8.44
C VAL A 316 36.45 28.72 7.34
N MET A 317 36.63 29.92 6.78
CA MET A 317 36.28 30.20 5.38
C MET A 317 37.54 30.00 4.56
N GLN A 318 37.46 29.15 3.54
CA GLN A 318 38.28 29.07 2.32
C GLN A 318 37.93 27.71 1.69
N SER A 319 37.60 27.53 0.42
CA SER A 319 37.67 28.37 -0.76
C SER A 319 36.80 27.68 -1.83
N LEU A 320 35.96 28.43 -2.52
CA LEU A 320 35.20 27.97 -3.68
C LEU A 320 36.08 28.08 -4.93
N PRO A 321 36.33 27.02 -5.72
CA PRO A 321 36.74 27.18 -7.10
C PRO A 321 35.48 27.30 -7.95
N GLN A 322 35.25 28.49 -8.49
CA GLN A 322 34.41 28.68 -9.66
C GLN A 322 35.09 27.98 -10.84
N HIS A 323 34.55 26.84 -11.27
CA HIS A 323 34.76 26.36 -12.62
C HIS A 323 33.45 25.81 -13.15
N ILE A 324 32.81 26.62 -13.99
CA ILE A 324 31.65 26.26 -14.81
C ILE A 324 32.20 25.51 -16.03
N PRO A 325 31.67 24.32 -16.34
CA PRO A 325 31.49 23.89 -17.72
C PRO A 325 30.00 23.91 -18.08
N PRO A 326 29.64 24.34 -19.30
CA PRO A 326 28.25 24.40 -19.72
C PRO A 326 27.77 22.98 -20.03
N ILE A 327 26.74 22.52 -19.35
CA ILE A 327 26.00 21.31 -19.72
C ILE A 327 24.64 21.77 -20.21
N GLY A 328 24.37 21.45 -21.48
CA GLY A 328 23.19 21.87 -22.22
C GLY A 328 21.89 21.42 -21.56
N SER A 329 20.96 22.36 -21.47
CA SER A 329 19.57 22.12 -21.15
C SER A 329 18.92 21.34 -22.29
N GLU A 330 18.71 20.04 -22.12
CA GLU A 330 17.66 19.34 -22.86
C GLU A 330 16.32 19.72 -22.24
N ASN A 331 15.70 20.73 -22.86
CA ASN A 331 14.30 21.07 -22.65
C ASN A 331 13.44 19.86 -23.03
N ILE A 332 12.79 19.25 -22.05
CA ILE A 332 11.61 18.42 -22.32
C ILE A 332 10.49 19.39 -22.69
N GLU A 333 10.36 19.65 -23.99
CA GLU A 333 9.19 20.30 -24.56
C GLU A 333 7.94 19.49 -24.23
N VAL A 334 7.09 20.08 -23.39
CA VAL A 334 5.71 19.66 -23.22
C VAL A 334 4.93 20.23 -24.41
N PRO A 335 4.32 19.40 -25.29
CA PRO A 335 3.50 19.93 -26.36
C PRO A 335 2.19 20.47 -25.78
N GLN A 336 2.09 21.79 -25.63
CA GLN A 336 0.80 22.47 -25.51
C GLN A 336 0.14 22.49 -26.89
N LYS A 337 -0.87 21.63 -27.10
CA LYS A 337 -1.87 21.82 -28.16
C LYS A 337 -3.23 22.07 -27.53
N THR A 338 -3.74 23.26 -27.81
CA THR A 338 -5.11 23.73 -27.58
C THR A 338 -6.13 22.71 -28.09
N PRO A 339 -7.20 22.39 -27.35
CA PRO A 339 -8.18 21.42 -27.80
C PRO A 339 -9.19 22.09 -28.73
N THR A 340 -9.05 21.82 -30.02
CA THR A 340 -10.17 21.97 -30.96
C THR A 340 -11.24 20.96 -30.58
N ARG A 341 -12.43 21.49 -30.27
CA ARG A 341 -13.66 20.77 -29.93
C ARG A 341 -13.99 19.74 -31.01
N LEU A 342 -13.62 18.47 -30.79
CA LEU A 342 -14.08 17.33 -31.57
C LEU A 342 -14.90 16.41 -30.65
N THR A 343 -16.17 16.29 -30.98
CA THR A 343 -17.14 15.40 -30.37
C THR A 343 -16.71 13.95 -30.57
N HIS A 344 -16.12 13.34 -29.55
CA HIS A 344 -15.76 11.93 -29.57
C HIS A 344 -17.02 11.06 -29.39
N ARG A 345 -17.67 10.78 -30.52
CA ARG A 345 -18.69 9.74 -30.66
C ARG A 345 -18.02 8.39 -30.38
N SER A 346 -18.55 7.66 -29.41
CA SER A 346 -18.14 6.31 -29.02
C SER A 346 -17.96 5.40 -30.25
N ARG A 347 -16.72 5.00 -30.56
CA ARG A 347 -16.43 3.97 -31.56
C ARG A 347 -16.74 2.60 -30.95
N ARG A 348 -18.02 2.20 -31.02
CA ARG A 348 -18.40 0.78 -30.99
C ARG A 348 -17.80 0.12 -32.24
N LEU A 349 -16.89 -0.83 -32.07
CA LEU A 349 -16.58 -1.79 -33.13
C LEU A 349 -17.86 -2.58 -33.42
N SER A 350 -18.36 -2.51 -34.66
CA SER A 350 -19.57 -3.24 -35.05
C SER A 350 -19.25 -4.73 -35.17
N LEU A 351 -20.25 -5.58 -34.92
CA LEU A 351 -20.18 -7.03 -35.06
C LEU A 351 -19.74 -7.47 -36.48
N GLU A 352 -19.89 -6.59 -37.47
CA GLU A 352 -19.51 -6.81 -38.86
C GLU A 352 -18.00 -6.60 -39.11
N GLN A 353 -17.31 -5.75 -38.34
CA GLN A 353 -15.86 -5.59 -38.43
C GLN A 353 -15.09 -6.79 -37.84
N LEU A 354 -15.69 -7.52 -36.90
CA LEU A 354 -15.16 -8.80 -36.42
C LEU A 354 -15.32 -9.92 -37.45
N ARG A 355 -16.35 -9.84 -38.31
CA ARG A 355 -16.57 -10.79 -39.41
C ARG A 355 -15.68 -10.49 -40.63
N SER A 356 -15.33 -9.23 -40.89
CA SER A 356 -14.46 -8.88 -42.04
C SER A 356 -12.98 -9.27 -41.86
N LEU A 357 -12.51 -9.47 -40.61
CA LEU A 357 -11.18 -10.02 -40.29
C LEU A 357 -11.00 -11.51 -40.66
N GLN A 358 -12.03 -12.16 -41.22
CA GLN A 358 -11.97 -13.53 -41.72
C GLN A 358 -11.39 -13.65 -43.15
N LYS A 359 -11.14 -12.54 -43.86
CA LYS A 359 -10.72 -12.58 -45.28
C LYS A 359 -9.30 -12.10 -45.61
N SER A 360 -8.46 -11.72 -44.64
CA SER A 360 -7.06 -11.38 -44.94
C SER A 360 -6.15 -12.62 -44.93
N LYS A 361 -5.79 -13.10 -46.12
CA LYS A 361 -4.67 -14.01 -46.34
C LYS A 361 -3.36 -13.21 -46.26
N SER A 362 -2.89 -12.92 -45.04
CA SER A 362 -1.48 -12.59 -44.81
C SER A 362 -0.94 -13.42 -43.64
N PRO A 363 0.21 -14.08 -43.80
CA PRO A 363 0.88 -14.75 -42.69
C PRO A 363 1.71 -13.70 -41.94
N ASP A 364 1.33 -13.32 -40.71
CA ASP A 364 2.18 -12.75 -39.62
C ASP A 364 1.55 -11.81 -38.54
N PRO A 365 0.23 -11.81 -38.24
CA PRO A 365 -0.26 -11.18 -36.99
C PRO A 365 -0.36 -12.12 -35.76
N LEU A 366 -0.31 -13.44 -35.94
CA LEU A 366 -0.73 -14.43 -34.92
C LEU A 366 0.35 -14.79 -33.90
N THR A 367 1.61 -14.85 -34.34
CA THR A 367 2.78 -15.24 -33.52
C THR A 367 3.04 -14.29 -32.36
N LYS A 368 2.63 -13.02 -32.45
CA LYS A 368 2.77 -12.03 -31.35
C LYS A 368 1.73 -12.17 -30.23
N THR A 369 0.73 -13.04 -30.36
CA THR A 369 -0.41 -13.13 -29.43
C THR A 369 -0.54 -14.45 -28.69
N ILE A 370 0.28 -15.44 -29.05
CA ILE A 370 0.31 -16.77 -28.43
C ILE A 370 1.68 -16.95 -27.77
N PHE A 371 1.67 -17.21 -26.47
CA PHE A 371 2.87 -17.42 -25.67
C PHE A 371 2.87 -18.86 -25.18
N THR A 372 3.76 -19.66 -25.75
CA THR A 372 3.88 -21.09 -25.43
C THR A 372 4.72 -21.27 -24.18
N GLY A 373 4.15 -21.88 -23.15
CA GLY A 373 4.87 -22.23 -21.93
C GLY A 373 5.68 -23.52 -22.07
N THR A 374 6.56 -23.78 -21.11
CA THR A 374 7.37 -25.01 -21.05
C THR A 374 6.55 -26.27 -20.75
N GLY A 375 5.31 -26.11 -20.29
CA GLY A 375 4.46 -27.22 -19.82
C GLY A 375 4.96 -27.89 -18.55
N GLN A 376 5.92 -27.28 -17.84
CA GLN A 376 6.46 -27.74 -16.56
C GLN A 376 6.40 -26.59 -15.55
N CYS A 377 5.76 -26.84 -14.41
CA CYS A 377 5.74 -25.90 -13.29
C CYS A 377 7.07 -25.98 -12.53
N LYS A 378 7.61 -24.82 -12.17
CA LYS A 378 8.84 -24.68 -11.38
C LYS A 378 8.64 -25.00 -9.90
N GLN A 379 7.39 -24.97 -9.43
CA GLN A 379 7.04 -25.02 -8.00
C GLN A 379 6.58 -26.43 -7.58
N SER A 380 5.87 -27.14 -8.45
CA SER A 380 5.31 -28.47 -8.14
C SER A 380 5.26 -29.37 -9.38
N THR A 381 5.45 -30.67 -9.18
CA THR A 381 5.26 -31.69 -10.22
C THR A 381 3.77 -31.94 -10.52
N ASN A 382 2.88 -31.68 -9.54
CA ASN A 382 1.43 -31.82 -9.66
C ASN A 382 0.74 -30.45 -9.67
N CYS A 383 1.11 -29.63 -10.67
CA CYS A 383 0.59 -28.27 -10.81
C CYS A 383 -0.92 -28.25 -11.09
N ALA A 384 -1.67 -27.45 -10.35
CA ALA A 384 -3.12 -27.32 -10.53
C ALA A 384 -3.50 -26.69 -11.89
N PHE A 385 -2.55 -25.98 -12.52
CA PHE A 385 -2.67 -25.43 -13.86
C PHE A 385 -2.18 -26.35 -14.98
N HIS A 386 -1.85 -27.60 -14.65
CA HIS A 386 -1.54 -28.58 -15.67
C HIS A 386 -2.68 -28.69 -16.68
N ASN A 387 -2.31 -28.79 -17.96
CA ASN A 387 -3.23 -28.96 -19.08
C ASN A 387 -4.27 -27.80 -19.17
N ALA A 388 -3.83 -26.56 -18.96
CA ALA A 388 -4.63 -25.35 -19.13
C ALA A 388 -4.00 -24.38 -20.16
N ILE A 389 -4.86 -23.63 -20.85
CA ILE A 389 -4.49 -22.44 -21.61
C ILE A 389 -5.19 -21.24 -20.97
N PHE A 390 -4.43 -20.19 -20.73
CA PHE A 390 -4.94 -18.94 -20.18
C PHE A 390 -5.26 -17.92 -21.26
N ILE A 391 -6.34 -17.17 -21.08
CA ILE A 391 -6.78 -16.11 -21.97
C ILE A 391 -6.79 -14.84 -21.14
N LEU A 392 -5.84 -13.95 -21.39
CA LEU A 392 -5.68 -12.74 -20.59
C LEU A 392 -6.62 -11.65 -21.11
N SER A 393 -7.40 -11.05 -20.20
CA SER A 393 -8.18 -9.87 -20.56
C SER A 393 -7.25 -8.70 -20.93
N PRO A 394 -7.71 -7.75 -21.77
CA PRO A 394 -6.88 -6.62 -22.19
C PRO A 394 -6.35 -5.76 -21.03
N CYS A 395 -7.06 -5.72 -19.90
CA CYS A 395 -6.65 -4.90 -18.75
C CYS A 395 -5.54 -5.55 -17.90
N ILE A 396 -5.28 -6.85 -18.07
CA ILE A 396 -4.23 -7.58 -17.34
C ILE A 396 -3.12 -8.13 -18.24
N SER A 397 -3.27 -8.07 -19.57
CA SER A 397 -2.36 -8.71 -20.52
C SER A 397 -0.95 -8.13 -20.58
N SER A 398 -0.76 -6.89 -20.10
CA SER A 398 0.54 -6.20 -20.05
C SER A 398 1.24 -6.29 -18.68
N HIS A 399 0.67 -7.01 -17.71
CA HIS A 399 1.20 -7.06 -16.35
C HIS A 399 2.32 -8.09 -16.24
N LEU A 400 3.57 -7.62 -16.09
CA LEU A 400 4.74 -8.49 -16.03
C LEU A 400 4.69 -9.50 -14.88
N TRP A 401 4.22 -9.10 -13.71
CA TRP A 401 4.17 -10.01 -12.55
C TRP A 401 3.20 -11.18 -12.79
N LEU A 402 2.12 -10.95 -13.54
CA LEU A 402 1.18 -12.00 -13.95
C LEU A 402 1.83 -12.93 -14.98
N ILE A 403 2.59 -12.36 -15.92
CA ILE A 403 3.36 -13.11 -16.91
C ILE A 403 4.42 -13.98 -16.21
N ASP A 404 5.16 -13.43 -15.25
CA ASP A 404 6.15 -14.15 -14.45
C ASP A 404 5.51 -15.33 -13.70
N LEU A 405 4.30 -15.13 -13.17
CA LEU A 405 3.54 -16.15 -12.47
C LEU A 405 3.11 -17.27 -13.42
N LEU A 406 2.52 -16.93 -14.57
CA LEU A 406 2.16 -17.89 -15.63
C LEU A 406 3.38 -18.68 -16.13
N GLN A 407 4.50 -17.99 -16.35
CA GLN A 407 5.77 -18.61 -16.75
C GLN A 407 6.31 -19.54 -15.66
N SER A 408 6.15 -19.21 -14.38
CA SER A 408 6.56 -20.07 -13.28
C SER A 408 5.78 -21.39 -13.24
N HIS A 409 4.55 -21.42 -13.75
CA HIS A 409 3.76 -22.65 -13.92
C HIS A 409 3.96 -23.33 -15.29
N GLY A 410 4.84 -22.79 -16.14
CA GLY A 410 5.05 -23.30 -17.50
C GLY A 410 3.80 -23.19 -18.38
N ALA A 411 2.91 -22.24 -18.08
CA ALA A 411 1.61 -22.14 -18.70
C ALA A 411 1.64 -21.50 -20.09
N THR A 412 0.79 -22.00 -20.99
CA THR A 412 0.53 -21.36 -22.29
C THR A 412 -0.59 -20.33 -22.13
N TYR A 413 -0.40 -19.13 -22.68
CA TYR A 413 -1.41 -18.08 -22.61
C TYR A 413 -1.54 -17.30 -23.92
N ILE A 414 -2.69 -16.66 -24.09
CA ILE A 414 -2.99 -15.77 -25.22
C ILE A 414 -3.44 -14.40 -24.73
N THR A 415 -3.08 -13.36 -25.46
CA THR A 415 -3.43 -11.96 -25.17
C THR A 415 -4.47 -11.39 -26.14
N SER A 416 -4.96 -12.22 -27.06
CA SER A 416 -6.00 -11.90 -28.05
C SER A 416 -7.00 -13.05 -28.13
N LEU A 417 -8.23 -12.75 -28.52
CA LEU A 417 -9.28 -13.76 -28.76
C LEU A 417 -9.15 -14.44 -30.13
N LEU A 418 -8.35 -13.88 -31.05
CA LEU A 418 -8.20 -14.40 -32.42
C LEU A 418 -7.72 -15.88 -32.49
N PRO A 419 -6.78 -16.34 -31.64
CA PRO A 419 -6.37 -17.74 -31.63
C PRO A 419 -7.49 -18.74 -31.28
N LEU A 420 -8.55 -18.30 -30.58
CA LEU A 420 -9.66 -19.18 -30.21
C LEU A 420 -10.50 -19.60 -31.42
N THR A 421 -10.58 -18.76 -32.46
CA THR A 421 -11.39 -19.03 -33.65
C THR A 421 -10.64 -19.81 -34.73
N ARG A 422 -9.30 -19.74 -34.76
CA ARG A 422 -8.46 -20.22 -35.88
C ARG A 422 -7.95 -21.66 -35.76
N LYS A 423 -8.47 -22.48 -34.83
CA LYS A 423 -8.01 -23.88 -34.58
C LYS A 423 -6.49 -24.02 -34.36
N VAL A 424 -5.78 -22.95 -34.01
CA VAL A 424 -4.32 -22.92 -33.81
C VAL A 424 -3.90 -23.38 -32.41
N LEU A 425 -4.82 -23.38 -31.45
CA LEU A 425 -4.55 -23.80 -30.07
C LEU A 425 -4.69 -25.32 -29.91
N PRO A 426 -3.84 -25.96 -29.08
CA PRO A 426 -3.93 -27.39 -28.85
C PRO A 426 -5.25 -27.74 -28.17
N LYS A 427 -5.96 -28.73 -28.73
CA LYS A 427 -7.23 -29.21 -28.16
C LYS A 427 -7.01 -30.23 -27.03
N ARG A 428 -5.89 -30.95 -27.09
CA ARG A 428 -5.49 -31.98 -26.13
C ARG A 428 -4.04 -31.76 -25.73
N CYS A 429 -3.72 -32.08 -24.48
CA CYS A 429 -2.34 -32.09 -24.01
C CYS A 429 -1.56 -33.20 -24.73
N PRO A 430 -0.36 -32.91 -25.28
CA PRO A 430 0.48 -33.92 -25.91
C PRO A 430 0.89 -35.04 -24.94
N LYS A 431 1.10 -34.72 -23.66
CA LYS A 431 1.58 -35.67 -22.64
C LYS A 431 0.47 -36.58 -22.11
N THR A 432 -0.71 -36.03 -21.84
CA THR A 432 -1.79 -36.78 -21.16
C THR A 432 -2.91 -37.22 -22.10
N GLY A 433 -2.98 -36.70 -23.33
CA GLY A 433 -4.09 -36.89 -24.26
C GLY A 433 -5.42 -36.29 -23.79
N LYS A 434 -5.48 -35.76 -22.55
CA LYS A 434 -6.65 -35.12 -21.97
C LYS A 434 -6.90 -33.78 -22.65
N ARG A 435 -8.16 -33.35 -22.62
CA ARG A 435 -8.59 -32.10 -23.21
C ARG A 435 -8.01 -30.91 -22.44
N VAL A 436 -7.54 -29.90 -23.16
CA VAL A 436 -7.01 -28.67 -22.55
C VAL A 436 -8.15 -27.83 -21.98
N ARG A 437 -8.00 -27.40 -20.72
CA ARG A 437 -8.90 -26.45 -20.08
C ARG A 437 -8.62 -25.05 -20.59
N LYS A 438 -9.66 -24.26 -20.85
CA LYS A 438 -9.53 -22.86 -21.24
C LYS A 438 -10.02 -21.99 -20.10
N ILE A 439 -9.12 -21.14 -19.59
CA ILE A 439 -9.39 -20.28 -18.44
C ILE A 439 -9.15 -18.84 -18.87
N ALA A 440 -10.19 -18.02 -18.84
CA ALA A 440 -10.09 -16.58 -19.01
C ALA A 440 -9.74 -15.93 -17.67
N LEU A 441 -8.62 -15.21 -17.63
CA LEU A 441 -8.21 -14.44 -16.47
C LEU A 441 -8.67 -13.00 -16.64
N VAL A 442 -9.29 -12.46 -15.60
CA VAL A 442 -9.82 -11.09 -15.56
C VAL A 442 -9.46 -10.42 -14.25
N GLU A 443 -9.70 -9.12 -14.16
CA GLU A 443 -9.63 -8.35 -12.92
C GLU A 443 -11.05 -8.07 -12.43
N HIS A 444 -11.45 -8.71 -11.33
CA HIS A 444 -12.79 -8.58 -10.77
C HIS A 444 -13.12 -7.13 -10.38
N GLY A 445 -12.12 -6.34 -9.96
CA GLY A 445 -12.28 -4.93 -9.61
C GLY A 445 -12.68 -4.04 -10.79
N ARG A 446 -12.48 -4.50 -12.04
CA ARG A 446 -12.86 -3.78 -13.25
C ARG A 446 -14.13 -4.34 -13.87
N ILE A 447 -15.21 -4.31 -13.10
CA ILE A 447 -16.53 -4.91 -13.42
C ILE A 447 -16.94 -4.68 -14.88
N ASN A 448 -16.95 -3.42 -15.34
CA ASN A 448 -17.39 -3.08 -16.70
C ASN A 448 -16.49 -3.69 -17.80
N GLN A 449 -15.17 -3.68 -17.58
CA GLN A 449 -14.20 -4.24 -18.53
C GLN A 449 -14.28 -5.76 -18.55
N THR A 450 -14.46 -6.38 -17.37
CA THR A 450 -14.66 -7.83 -17.21
C THR A 450 -15.94 -8.29 -17.90
N ILE A 451 -17.07 -7.61 -17.68
CA ILE A 451 -18.34 -7.90 -18.36
C ILE A 451 -18.19 -7.74 -19.88
N ALA A 452 -17.54 -6.67 -20.35
CA ALA A 452 -17.32 -6.44 -21.78
C ALA A 452 -16.46 -7.55 -22.41
N PHE A 453 -15.40 -7.97 -21.73
CA PHE A 453 -14.52 -9.04 -22.18
C PHE A 453 -15.23 -10.40 -22.20
N MET A 454 -16.00 -10.74 -21.17
CA MET A 454 -16.84 -11.94 -21.13
C MET A 454 -17.85 -11.98 -22.28
N LYS A 455 -18.50 -10.85 -22.59
CA LYS A 455 -19.39 -10.72 -23.75
C LYS A 455 -18.65 -10.95 -25.08
N GLN A 456 -17.43 -10.45 -25.22
CA GLN A 456 -16.61 -10.69 -26.41
C GLN A 456 -16.27 -12.17 -26.59
N ILE A 457 -15.94 -12.89 -25.50
CA ILE A 457 -15.71 -14.34 -25.56
C ILE A 457 -16.99 -15.08 -25.97
N GLY A 458 -18.12 -14.77 -25.33
CA GLY A 458 -19.41 -15.41 -25.64
C GLY A 458 -19.86 -15.20 -27.09
N ALA A 459 -19.56 -14.02 -27.67
CA ALA A 459 -19.86 -13.70 -29.06
C ALA A 459 -19.11 -14.57 -30.08
N LEU A 460 -18.03 -15.25 -29.68
CA LEU A 460 -17.29 -16.17 -30.56
C LEU A 460 -18.03 -17.48 -30.84
N GLN A 461 -19.07 -17.80 -30.04
CA GLN A 461 -19.89 -19.02 -30.18
C GLN A 461 -19.03 -20.28 -30.37
N LEU A 462 -18.02 -20.46 -29.52
CA LEU A 462 -17.05 -21.54 -29.69
C LEU A 462 -17.73 -22.91 -29.59
N THR A 463 -17.43 -23.79 -30.54
CA THR A 463 -17.95 -25.16 -30.58
C THR A 463 -16.81 -26.18 -30.58
N ARG A 464 -17.12 -27.34 -30.00
CA ARG A 464 -16.26 -28.52 -29.98
C ARG A 464 -16.37 -29.26 -31.32
N SER A 465 -15.47 -30.22 -31.53
CA SER A 465 -15.52 -31.09 -32.73
C SER A 465 -16.81 -31.90 -32.86
N ASN A 466 -17.52 -32.13 -31.75
CA ASN A 466 -18.82 -32.80 -31.73
C ASN A 466 -20.01 -31.83 -31.82
N GLY A 467 -19.79 -30.57 -32.21
CA GLY A 467 -20.83 -29.55 -32.35
C GLY A 467 -21.32 -28.94 -31.02
N LYS A 468 -21.00 -29.52 -29.86
CA LYS A 468 -21.40 -28.98 -28.55
C LYS A 468 -20.65 -27.68 -28.23
N ARG A 469 -21.26 -26.80 -27.43
CA ARG A 469 -20.63 -25.55 -26.98
C ARG A 469 -19.33 -25.81 -26.21
N ASP A 470 -18.33 -24.98 -26.49
CA ASP A 470 -17.04 -24.99 -25.81
C ASP A 470 -16.96 -23.85 -24.78
N TRP A 471 -17.28 -24.18 -23.53
CA TRP A 471 -17.29 -23.26 -22.41
C TRP A 471 -15.88 -22.86 -21.98
N ILE A 472 -15.69 -21.56 -21.71
CA ILE A 472 -14.48 -21.00 -21.12
C ILE A 472 -14.80 -20.58 -19.69
N GLU A 473 -14.04 -21.11 -18.74
CA GLU A 473 -14.13 -20.71 -17.33
C GLU A 473 -13.51 -19.33 -17.15
N THR A 474 -14.19 -18.41 -16.46
CA THR A 474 -13.67 -17.07 -16.19
C THR A 474 -13.36 -16.94 -14.71
N CYS A 475 -12.11 -16.64 -14.40
CA CYS A 475 -11.61 -16.50 -13.04
C CYS A 475 -10.90 -15.16 -12.85
N ASP A 476 -10.95 -14.64 -11.63
CA ASP A 476 -10.04 -13.59 -11.23
C ASP A 476 -8.60 -14.09 -11.27
N TRP A 477 -7.70 -13.24 -11.74
CA TRP A 477 -6.30 -13.61 -11.91
C TRP A 477 -5.61 -13.97 -10.57
N ARG A 478 -6.09 -13.47 -9.41
CA ARG A 478 -5.54 -13.76 -8.07
C ARG A 478 -5.59 -15.25 -7.72
N LEU A 479 -6.43 -16.02 -8.42
CA LEU A 479 -6.41 -17.48 -8.39
C LEU A 479 -5.00 -18.05 -8.61
N LEU A 480 -4.23 -17.45 -9.51
CA LEU A 480 -2.85 -17.87 -9.77
C LEU A 480 -1.94 -17.65 -8.57
N GLU A 481 -2.08 -16.54 -7.85
CA GLU A 481 -1.25 -16.23 -6.68
C GLU A 481 -1.51 -17.23 -5.56
N LYS A 482 -2.79 -17.50 -5.28
CA LYS A 482 -3.19 -18.45 -4.24
C LYS A 482 -2.72 -19.86 -4.56
N ILE A 483 -2.86 -20.31 -5.79
CA ILE A 483 -2.35 -21.62 -6.18
C ILE A 483 -0.82 -21.67 -6.12
N ALA A 484 -0.12 -20.61 -6.51
CA ALA A 484 1.34 -20.56 -6.36
C ALA A 484 1.79 -20.56 -4.89
N GLY A 485 1.05 -19.90 -4.00
CA GLY A 485 1.30 -19.94 -2.55
C GLY A 485 1.14 -21.35 -1.98
N LEU A 486 0.05 -22.03 -2.37
CA LEU A 486 -0.21 -23.43 -2.00
C LEU A 486 0.84 -24.39 -2.55
N GLU A 487 1.21 -24.25 -3.82
CA GLU A 487 2.21 -25.11 -4.46
C GLU A 487 3.62 -24.94 -3.87
N LYS A 488 3.92 -23.77 -3.30
CA LYS A 488 5.17 -23.52 -2.54
C LYS A 488 5.13 -24.05 -1.11
N GLY A 489 3.98 -24.51 -0.62
CA GLY A 489 3.79 -24.88 0.78
C GLY A 489 3.71 -23.68 1.74
N ASN A 490 3.51 -22.48 1.22
CA ASN A 490 3.47 -21.24 2.01
C ASN A 490 2.07 -20.92 2.55
N GLU A 491 1.03 -21.52 1.98
CA GLU A 491 -0.36 -21.32 2.40
C GLU A 491 -1.00 -22.67 2.75
N SER A 492 -1.87 -22.71 3.76
CA SER A 492 -2.63 -23.92 4.11
C SER A 492 -3.67 -24.23 3.02
N VAL A 493 -3.90 -25.52 2.73
CA VAL A 493 -4.90 -25.99 1.76
C VAL A 493 -6.30 -25.57 2.17
N GLU A 494 -6.72 -24.38 1.73
CA GLU A 494 -8.12 -23.99 1.87
C GLU A 494 -8.96 -24.70 0.79
N LEU A 495 -9.98 -25.43 1.22
CA LEU A 495 -10.98 -25.98 0.31
C LEU A 495 -11.67 -24.84 -0.47
N GLY A 496 -11.86 -25.02 -1.78
CA GLY A 496 -12.64 -24.09 -2.61
C GLY A 496 -11.94 -22.83 -3.12
N VAL A 497 -10.59 -22.80 -3.20
CA VAL A 497 -9.84 -21.66 -3.79
C VAL A 497 -10.31 -21.31 -5.22
N TRP A 498 -10.59 -22.33 -6.03
CA TRP A 498 -11.13 -22.16 -7.38
C TRP A 498 -12.48 -21.47 -7.37
N GLU A 499 -13.43 -21.95 -6.56
CA GLU A 499 -14.80 -21.43 -6.53
C GLU A 499 -14.83 -19.97 -6.06
N ARG A 500 -13.96 -19.60 -5.12
CA ARG A 500 -13.85 -18.21 -4.62
C ARG A 500 -13.41 -17.21 -5.68
N HIS A 501 -12.56 -17.62 -6.60
CA HIS A 501 -12.06 -16.73 -7.66
C HIS A 501 -12.83 -16.91 -8.97
N ARG A 502 -13.81 -17.81 -9.01
CA ARG A 502 -14.60 -18.07 -10.20
C ARG A 502 -15.66 -16.99 -10.35
N LEU A 503 -15.70 -16.38 -11.52
CA LEU A 503 -16.66 -15.33 -11.86
C LEU A 503 -17.77 -15.84 -12.78
N GLY A 504 -17.55 -16.97 -13.46
CA GLY A 504 -18.57 -17.64 -14.26
C GLY A 504 -18.00 -18.46 -15.40
N THR A 505 -18.86 -18.81 -16.36
CA THR A 505 -18.51 -19.53 -17.60
C THR A 505 -19.17 -18.88 -18.79
N VAL A 506 -18.43 -18.72 -19.89
CA VAL A 506 -18.89 -18.08 -21.14
C VAL A 506 -18.83 -19.00 -22.34
#